data_AF-A0A2S6N3M6-F1
#
_entry.id   AF-A0A2S6N3M6-F1
#
_cell.length_a   1.000
_cell.length_b   1.000
_cell.length_c   1.000
_cell.angle_alpha   90.00
_cell.angle_beta   90.00
_cell.angle_gamma   90.00
#
_symmetry.space_group_name_H-M   'P 1'
#
loop_
_entity.id
_entity.type
_entity.pdbx_description
1 polymer ?
#
loop_
_entity_poly.entity_id
_entity_poly.type
_entity_poly.pdbx_seq_one_letter_code
_entity_poly.pdbx_strand_id
1 'polypeptide(L)'
;MTWTRITDPEKVGACLPAWFAGRMVGLRGSFGLLLTTGDVIRVTSVAAAHLSSDGIVLLDVLLDVAGVPVGVDLAWKAKHYLGSPVPGATIATVNLAHIVAAVEFTMAEMAVQTGDPAAPYGDEIDDSPPPATPEAVSQNTTS
;
A
#
# COMPACT_ATOMS: atom_id res chain seq x y z
N MET A 1 -19.79 -2.49 34.37
CA MET A 1 -19.35 -2.47 32.97
C MET A 1 -18.52 -3.72 32.71
N THR A 2 -18.97 -4.57 31.79
CA THR A 2 -18.26 -5.80 31.43
C THR A 2 -17.60 -5.58 30.08
N TRP A 3 -16.31 -5.90 29.99
CA TRP A 3 -15.55 -5.86 28.75
C TRP A 3 -15.30 -7.27 28.26
N THR A 4 -15.56 -7.51 26.97
CA THR A 4 -15.23 -8.76 26.30
C THR A 4 -14.05 -8.53 25.38
N ARG A 5 -12.92 -9.16 25.70
CA ARG A 5 -11.72 -9.13 24.87
C ARG A 5 -11.80 -10.23 23.81
N ILE A 6 -11.60 -9.85 22.55
CA ILE A 6 -11.61 -10.73 21.38
C ILE A 6 -10.24 -10.64 20.73
N THR A 7 -9.58 -11.79 20.56
CA THR A 7 -8.27 -11.92 19.90
C THR A 7 -8.29 -12.75 18.63
N ASP A 8 -9.38 -13.50 18.43
CA ASP A 8 -9.56 -14.29 17.22
C ASP A 8 -9.76 -13.35 16.02
N PRO A 9 -8.91 -13.42 14.97
CA PRO A 9 -8.92 -12.46 13.87
C PRO A 9 -10.27 -12.37 13.14
N GLU A 10 -10.93 -13.50 12.90
CA GLU A 10 -12.24 -13.52 12.21
C GLU A 10 -13.31 -12.81 13.05
N LYS A 11 -13.37 -13.12 14.35
CA LYS A 11 -14.29 -12.46 15.29
C LYS A 11 -13.99 -10.99 15.49
N VAL A 12 -12.71 -10.60 15.54
CA VAL A 12 -12.31 -9.18 15.58
C VAL A 12 -12.81 -8.47 14.32
N GLY A 13 -12.57 -9.05 13.13
CA GLY A 13 -13.01 -8.49 11.86
C GLY A 13 -14.53 -8.31 11.78
N ALA A 14 -15.31 -9.26 12.32
CA ALA A 14 -16.77 -9.17 12.35
C ALA A 14 -17.30 -8.02 13.24
N CYS A 15 -16.51 -7.52 14.18
CA CYS A 15 -16.88 -6.42 15.08
C CYS A 15 -16.50 -5.04 14.51
N LEU A 16 -15.81 -5.00 13.38
CA LEU A 16 -15.22 -3.82 12.81
C LEU A 16 -15.95 -3.43 11.51
N PRO A 17 -15.98 -2.14 11.15
CA PRO A 17 -16.43 -1.74 9.83
C PRO A 17 -15.65 -2.48 8.74
N ALA A 18 -16.32 -2.90 7.67
CA ALA A 18 -15.70 -3.68 6.59
C ALA A 18 -14.47 -2.99 5.97
N TRP A 19 -14.48 -1.65 5.92
CA TRP A 19 -13.36 -0.83 5.44
C TRP A 19 -12.11 -0.87 6.35
N PHE A 20 -12.28 -1.26 7.62
CA PHE A 20 -11.24 -1.26 8.64
C PHE A 20 -10.67 -2.67 8.88
N ALA A 21 -11.53 -3.69 8.88
CA ALA A 21 -11.17 -5.07 9.22
C ALA A 21 -10.25 -5.75 8.20
N GLY A 22 -10.50 -5.54 6.90
CA GLY A 22 -10.03 -6.44 5.85
C GLY A 22 -8.51 -6.53 5.62
N ARG A 23 -7.72 -5.61 6.16
CA ARG A 23 -6.24 -5.59 5.95
C ARG A 23 -5.41 -5.49 7.23
N MET A 24 -5.98 -5.00 8.33
CA MET A 24 -5.23 -4.74 9.56
C MET A 24 -5.41 -5.83 10.62
N VAL A 25 -6.35 -6.75 10.43
CA VAL A 25 -6.62 -7.84 11.37
C VAL A 25 -5.94 -9.11 10.87
N GLY A 26 -5.10 -9.73 11.71
CA GLY A 26 -4.40 -10.97 11.38
C GLY A 26 -3.21 -10.84 10.43
N LEU A 27 -2.97 -9.66 9.86
CA LEU A 27 -1.83 -9.35 8.98
C LEU A 27 -0.97 -8.23 9.58
N ARG A 28 0.33 -8.24 9.27
CA ARG A 28 1.26 -7.16 9.58
C ARG A 28 1.56 -6.35 8.32
N GLY A 29 1.50 -5.03 8.43
CA GLY A 29 1.80 -4.09 7.36
C GLY A 29 2.26 -2.74 7.90
N SER A 30 2.17 -1.70 7.07
CA SER A 30 2.38 -0.31 7.49
C SER A 30 1.11 0.49 7.24
N PHE A 31 0.41 0.80 8.32
CA PHE A 31 -0.89 1.45 8.28
C PHE A 31 -0.91 2.73 9.11
N GLY A 32 -1.81 3.64 8.73
CA GLY A 32 -2.12 4.85 9.47
C GLY A 32 -3.58 4.86 9.89
N LEU A 33 -3.83 5.14 11.16
CA LEU A 33 -5.16 5.43 11.69
C LEU A 33 -5.31 6.94 11.79
N LEU A 34 -6.10 7.54 10.91
CA LEU A 34 -6.41 8.97 10.96
C LEU A 34 -7.42 9.22 12.08
N LEU A 35 -7.01 10.03 13.05
CA LEU A 35 -7.85 10.40 14.17
C LEU A 35 -8.74 11.59 13.85
N THR A 36 -9.80 11.74 14.64
CA THR A 36 -10.67 12.93 14.65
C THR A 36 -9.93 14.23 14.96
N THR A 37 -8.74 14.17 15.60
CA THR A 37 -7.85 15.32 15.80
C THR A 37 -7.11 15.75 14.53
N GLY A 38 -7.06 14.89 13.51
CA GLY A 38 -6.25 15.06 12.31
C GLY A 38 -4.84 14.45 12.41
N ASP A 39 -4.44 13.95 13.59
CA ASP A 39 -3.21 13.18 13.77
C ASP A 39 -3.34 11.78 13.17
N VAL A 40 -2.20 11.15 12.90
CA VAL A 40 -2.15 9.78 12.35
C VAL A 40 -1.37 8.88 13.28
N ILE A 41 -2.01 7.85 13.85
CA ILE A 41 -1.30 6.80 14.58
C ILE A 41 -0.76 5.79 13.57
N ARG A 42 0.55 5.55 13.60
CA ARG A 42 1.18 4.50 12.81
C ARG A 42 1.06 3.16 13.52
N VAL A 43 0.49 2.19 12.81
CA VAL A 43 0.27 0.85 13.33
C VAL A 43 0.71 -0.19 12.31
N THR A 44 1.07 -1.36 12.81
CA THR A 44 1.42 -2.51 11.99
C THR A 44 0.30 -3.55 11.91
N SER A 45 -0.53 -3.65 12.95
CA SER A 45 -1.69 -4.56 12.98
C SER A 45 -2.64 -4.22 14.14
N VAL A 46 -3.84 -4.77 14.09
CA VAL A 46 -4.78 -4.88 15.21
C VAL A 46 -4.56 -6.23 15.88
N ALA A 47 -4.27 -6.22 17.19
CA ALA A 47 -4.02 -7.41 17.99
C ALA A 47 -5.28 -7.92 18.70
N ALA A 48 -6.17 -7.04 19.13
CA ALA A 48 -7.42 -7.40 19.79
C ALA A 48 -8.46 -6.29 19.69
N ALA A 49 -9.72 -6.67 19.90
CA ALA A 49 -10.81 -5.73 20.17
C ALA A 49 -11.37 -5.98 21.57
N HIS A 50 -11.77 -4.92 22.26
CA HIS A 50 -12.52 -4.96 23.50
C HIS A 50 -13.89 -4.34 23.26
N LEU A 51 -14.92 -5.14 23.51
CA LEU A 51 -16.31 -4.71 23.39
C LEU A 51 -16.87 -4.46 24.77
N SER A 52 -17.47 -3.28 24.96
CA SER A 52 -18.33 -3.03 26.12
C SER A 52 -19.77 -3.46 25.84
N SER A 53 -20.55 -3.66 26.90
CA SER A 53 -22.01 -3.85 26.82
C SER A 53 -22.74 -2.68 26.14
N ASP A 54 -22.12 -1.50 26.11
CA ASP A 54 -22.72 -0.25 25.64
C ASP A 54 -22.33 0.07 24.20
N GLY A 55 -21.67 -0.87 23.50
CA GLY A 55 -21.30 -0.74 22.09
C GLY A 55 -19.97 0.00 21.84
N ILE A 56 -19.26 0.43 22.89
CA ILE A 56 -17.90 1.00 22.75
C ILE A 56 -16.94 -0.11 22.34
N VAL A 57 -16.13 0.19 21.32
CA VAL A 57 -15.08 -0.70 20.81
C VAL A 57 -13.71 -0.05 21.04
N LEU A 58 -12.86 -0.72 21.82
CA LEU A 58 -11.44 -0.37 21.94
C LEU A 58 -10.61 -1.38 21.17
N LEU A 59 -9.49 -0.95 20.59
CA LEU A 59 -8.60 -1.78 19.80
C LEU A 59 -7.21 -1.77 20.40
N ASP A 60 -6.69 -2.95 20.72
CA ASP A 60 -5.26 -3.11 20.98
C ASP A 60 -4.56 -3.14 19.62
N VAL A 61 -3.70 -2.17 19.36
CA VAL A 61 -2.95 -2.04 18.12
C VAL A 61 -1.46 -2.17 18.38
N LEU A 62 -0.75 -2.77 17.43
CA LEU A 62 0.71 -2.78 17.42
C LEU A 62 1.21 -1.51 16.75
N LEU A 63 1.92 -0.67 17.48
CA LEU A 63 2.50 0.57 16.98
C LEU A 63 3.69 0.30 16.06
N ASP A 64 3.78 1.13 15.02
CA ASP A 64 4.98 1.27 14.19
C ASP A 64 5.85 2.43 14.71
N VAL A 65 7.05 2.59 14.16
CA VAL A 65 7.98 3.68 14.50
C VAL A 65 7.33 5.03 14.20
N ALA A 66 7.45 5.97 15.14
CA ALA A 66 6.96 7.34 14.96
C ALA A 66 7.67 8.07 13.80
N GLY A 67 7.01 9.10 13.24
CA GLY A 67 7.51 9.89 12.11
C GLY A 67 6.86 9.54 10.78
N VAL A 68 7.29 10.21 9.71
CA VAL A 68 6.67 10.07 8.38
C VAL A 68 7.04 8.71 7.76
N PRO A 69 6.07 7.91 7.29
CA PRO A 69 6.34 6.63 6.64
C PRO A 69 7.07 6.82 5.30
N VAL A 70 7.95 5.86 4.99
CA VAL A 70 8.69 5.84 3.72
C VAL A 70 7.71 5.64 2.56
N GLY A 71 7.91 6.36 1.46
CA GLY A 71 7.10 6.21 0.25
C GLY A 71 5.69 6.83 0.34
N VAL A 72 5.39 7.55 1.43
CA VAL A 72 4.07 8.16 1.60
C VAL A 72 3.83 9.30 0.59
N ASP A 73 2.60 9.37 0.08
CA ASP A 73 2.14 10.42 -0.81
C ASP A 73 2.32 11.83 -0.19
N LEU A 74 2.50 12.84 -1.06
CA LEU A 74 2.74 14.23 -0.66
C LEU A 74 1.65 14.79 0.24
N ALA A 75 0.38 14.42 0.04
CA ALA A 75 -0.74 14.90 0.86
C ALA A 75 -0.65 14.45 2.33
N TRP A 76 0.09 13.37 2.60
CA TRP A 76 0.23 12.77 3.91
C TRP A 76 1.51 13.20 4.63
N LYS A 77 2.55 13.65 3.90
CA LYS A 77 3.84 14.05 4.50
C LYS A 77 3.73 15.14 5.57
N ALA A 78 2.78 16.07 5.41
CA ALA A 78 2.58 17.18 6.34
C ALA A 78 1.75 16.81 7.59
N LYS A 79 1.23 15.58 7.67
CA LYS A 79 0.48 15.14 8.85
C LYS A 79 1.40 14.94 10.05
N HIS A 80 0.83 15.10 11.23
CA HIS A 80 1.51 14.78 12.48
C HIS A 80 1.32 13.30 12.80
N TYR A 81 2.44 12.59 12.95
CA TYR A 81 2.47 11.14 13.11
C TYR A 81 2.80 10.74 14.55
N LEU A 82 1.90 9.97 15.14
CA LEU A 82 2.10 9.30 16.42
C LEU A 82 2.54 7.85 16.15
N GLY A 83 3.38 7.31 17.01
CA GLY A 83 3.85 5.92 16.90
C GLY A 83 4.52 5.49 18.19
N SER A 84 5.28 4.41 18.15
CA SER A 84 6.05 3.92 19.29
C SER A 84 7.02 5.03 19.77
N PRO A 85 6.85 5.56 21.00
CA PRO A 85 7.64 6.70 21.48
C PRO A 85 9.07 6.30 21.85
N VAL A 86 9.27 5.03 22.22
CA VAL A 86 10.56 4.43 22.60
C VAL A 86 10.58 2.95 22.19
N PRO A 87 11.75 2.36 21.95
CA PRO A 87 11.86 0.92 21.72
C PRO A 87 11.16 0.11 22.83
N GLY A 88 10.32 -0.85 22.44
CA GLY A 88 9.58 -1.72 23.38
C GLY A 88 8.18 -1.22 23.76
N ALA A 89 7.84 0.06 23.55
CA ALA A 89 6.49 0.59 23.75
C ALA A 89 5.62 0.39 22.50
N THR A 90 5.39 -0.88 22.14
CA THR A 90 4.83 -1.27 20.82
C THR A 90 3.34 -1.55 20.82
N ILE A 91 2.63 -1.39 21.94
CA ILE A 91 1.19 -1.65 22.04
C ILE A 91 0.49 -0.41 22.56
N ALA A 92 -0.60 -0.03 21.90
CA ALA A 92 -1.52 0.99 22.38
C ALA A 92 -2.96 0.50 22.30
N THR A 93 -3.83 1.03 23.15
CA THR A 93 -5.28 0.82 23.05
C THR A 93 -5.92 2.10 22.53
N VAL A 94 -6.67 2.01 21.44
CA VAL A 94 -7.34 3.14 20.79
C VAL A 94 -8.84 2.94 20.77
N ASN A 95 -9.62 4.01 20.94
CA ASN A 95 -11.07 3.95 20.79
C ASN A 95 -11.44 4.08 19.31
N LEU A 96 -12.17 3.09 18.78
CA LEU A 96 -12.58 3.06 17.37
C LEU A 96 -13.39 4.30 16.98
N ALA A 97 -14.18 4.87 17.90
CA ALA A 97 -14.99 6.06 17.65
C ALA A 97 -14.17 7.32 17.30
N HIS A 98 -12.87 7.33 17.60
CA HIS A 98 -11.98 8.44 17.25
C HIS A 98 -11.25 8.23 15.92
N ILE A 99 -11.45 7.09 15.25
CA ILE A 99 -10.81 6.79 13.96
C ILE A 99 -11.75 7.17 12.83
N VAL A 100 -11.29 8.06 11.96
CA VAL A 100 -12.04 8.54 10.79
C VAL A 100 -11.75 7.69 9.55
N ALA A 101 -10.49 7.29 9.38
CA ALA A 101 -10.05 6.49 8.25
C ALA A 101 -8.84 5.64 8.61
N ALA A 102 -8.64 4.56 7.85
CA ALA A 102 -7.44 3.75 7.86
C ALA A 102 -6.81 3.82 6.48
N VAL A 103 -5.50 4.02 6.45
CA VAL A 103 -4.71 4.08 5.21
C VAL A 103 -3.56 3.09 5.27
N GLU A 104 -3.24 2.52 4.14
CA GLU A 104 -2.08 1.67 3.93
C GLU A 104 -1.00 2.51 3.24
N PHE A 105 0.18 2.65 3.85
CA PHE A 105 1.22 3.56 3.34
C PHE A 105 2.03 2.94 2.20
N THR A 106 2.16 1.62 2.20
CA THR A 106 2.74 0.86 1.10
C THR A 106 1.61 0.21 0.33
N MET A 107 1.17 0.84 -0.75
CA MET A 107 0.69 0.06 -1.88
C MET A 107 1.91 -0.76 -2.31
N ALA A 108 1.90 -2.09 -2.09
CA ALA A 108 2.80 -2.97 -2.83
C ALA A 108 2.75 -2.46 -4.27
N GLU A 109 3.91 -2.12 -4.85
CA GLU A 109 4.00 -1.85 -6.28
C GLU A 109 3.09 -2.87 -6.95
N MET A 110 2.03 -2.42 -7.62
CA MET A 110 1.35 -3.33 -8.52
C MET A 110 2.47 -3.82 -9.41
N ALA A 111 2.86 -5.08 -9.26
CA ALA A 111 3.82 -5.70 -10.13
C ALA A 111 3.27 -5.41 -11.52
N VAL A 112 3.93 -4.50 -12.24
CA VAL A 112 3.80 -4.48 -13.68
C VAL A 112 4.06 -5.93 -14.03
N GLN A 113 3.05 -6.61 -14.57
CA GLN A 113 3.27 -7.92 -15.15
C GLN A 113 4.34 -7.67 -16.20
N THR A 114 5.60 -7.98 -15.86
CA THR A 114 6.66 -8.09 -16.83
C THR A 114 6.15 -9.16 -17.77
N GLY A 115 5.72 -8.71 -18.95
CA GLY A 115 5.27 -9.59 -20.01
C GLY A 115 6.28 -10.71 -20.15
N ASP A 116 5.76 -11.91 -19.91
CA ASP A 116 6.27 -13.22 -20.25
C ASP A 116 7.53 -13.24 -21.14
N PRO A 117 8.71 -13.68 -20.66
CA PRO A 117 9.82 -14.04 -21.54
C PRO A 117 9.63 -15.50 -21.99
N ALA A 118 8.65 -15.76 -22.86
CA ALA A 118 8.48 -17.04 -23.53
C ALA A 118 8.92 -16.96 -25.00
N ALA A 119 10.23 -17.18 -25.18
CA ALA A 119 10.88 -17.97 -26.24
C ALA A 119 10.84 -17.51 -27.72
N PRO A 120 11.91 -17.85 -28.49
CA PRO A 120 12.22 -17.26 -29.79
C PRO A 120 11.53 -18.01 -30.94
N TYR A 121 10.94 -17.27 -31.86
CA TYR A 121 10.63 -17.77 -33.20
C TYR A 121 11.09 -16.72 -34.20
N GLY A 122 12.00 -17.14 -35.08
CA GLY A 122 12.57 -16.31 -36.13
C GLY A 122 11.59 -16.07 -37.26
N ASP A 123 11.82 -14.96 -37.95
CA ASP A 123 11.67 -14.87 -39.38
C ASP A 123 12.89 -14.08 -39.89
N GLU A 124 13.63 -14.73 -40.79
CA GLU A 124 14.73 -14.13 -41.55
C GLU A 124 14.20 -12.92 -42.31
N ILE A 125 14.74 -11.73 -42.01
CA ILE A 125 14.54 -10.56 -42.86
C ILE A 125 15.56 -10.69 -44.00
N ASP A 126 15.10 -11.19 -45.14
CA ASP A 126 15.78 -11.15 -46.44
C ASP A 126 16.05 -9.68 -46.81
N ASP A 127 17.31 -9.25 -46.64
CA ASP A 127 17.79 -7.89 -46.95
C ASP A 127 18.25 -7.77 -48.40
N SER A 128 17.48 -8.37 -49.32
CA SER A 128 17.72 -8.25 -50.76
C SER A 128 17.15 -6.91 -51.26
N PRO A 129 17.98 -5.98 -51.76
CA PRO A 129 17.49 -4.70 -52.26
C PRO A 129 16.66 -4.89 -53.54
N PRO A 130 15.55 -4.15 -53.72
CA PRO A 130 14.73 -4.25 -54.92
C PRO A 130 15.51 -3.77 -56.16
N PRO A 131 15.31 -4.38 -57.34
CA PRO A 131 16.03 -4.00 -58.56
C PRO A 131 15.58 -2.61 -59.05
N ALA A 132 16.55 -1.71 -59.24
CA ALA A 132 16.32 -0.41 -59.86
C ALA A 132 16.07 -0.58 -61.37
N THR A 133 14.95 -0.04 -61.86
CA THR A 133 14.61 0.05 -63.29
C THR A 133 15.16 1.38 -63.86
N PRO A 134 15.67 1.43 -65.10
CA PRO A 134 16.67 2.41 -65.54
C PRO A 134 16.08 3.63 -66.27
N GLU A 135 16.72 4.80 -66.15
CA GLU A 135 16.76 5.95 -67.09
C GLU A 135 17.47 7.12 -66.35
N ALA A 136 18.30 8.00 -66.92
CA ALA A 136 18.81 8.22 -68.27
C ALA A 136 20.13 9.01 -68.18
N VAL A 137 20.95 8.91 -69.22
CA VAL A 137 22.25 9.55 -69.42
C VAL A 137 22.14 11.08 -69.39
N SER A 138 23.09 11.75 -68.73
CA SER A 138 23.58 13.07 -69.16
C SER A 138 25.05 13.25 -68.79
N GLN A 139 25.86 13.38 -69.83
CA GLN A 139 27.27 13.75 -69.79
C GLN A 139 27.40 15.20 -69.31
N ASN A 140 28.46 15.53 -68.55
CA ASN A 140 29.12 16.81 -68.74
C ASN A 140 30.58 16.79 -68.25
N THR A 141 31.43 17.26 -69.16
CA THR A 141 32.89 17.37 -69.14
C THR A 141 33.35 18.64 -68.40
N THR A 142 34.69 18.82 -68.34
CA THR A 142 35.49 20.03 -68.00
C THR A 142 35.91 20.10 -66.52
N SER A 143 37.18 20.21 -66.14
CA SER A 143 38.38 20.70 -66.84
C SER A 143 39.67 20.05 -66.33
#